data_AF-A0A017SCI6-F1
#
_entry.id   AF-A0A017SCI6-F1
#
_cell.length_a   1.000
_cell.length_b   1.000
_cell.length_c   1.000
_cell.angle_alpha   90.00
_cell.angle_beta   90.00
_cell.angle_gamma   90.00
#
_symmetry.space_group_name_H-M   'P 1'
#
loop_
_entity.id
_entity.type
_entity.pdbx_description
1 polymer ?
#
loop_
_entity_poly.entity_id
_entity_poly.type
_entity_poly.pdbx_seq_one_letter_code
_entity_poly.pdbx_strand_id
1 'polypeptide(L)'
;MVKPLTFKGDKPKKRKHRTDDSSISTPKPPKIAKDSEQAAEDAEEDTEDQSWVSADTPSDLAGPIVLILPSEKPTCVASDTNGKVFASELENLIEGNPATAEPHDVRQVWVATRVAGTEGFSFKGHHGKYLSCDTHGIPSATSSAISHRESFLVIPSPDLPGTFALQTHGGDKESFLSITESDSGHKGGGIDIRGDTTTLSFETTIRIRMQARFKPRIKANKESKAMEKISQKELEGIVGRRLEDSDVKRLRKARKEGNFHEEVLDVRVKGKHDKFA
;
A
#
# COMPACT_ATOMS: atom_id res chain seq x y z
N MET A 1 -4.46 11.25 36.70
CA MET A 1 -5.12 9.95 36.45
C MET A 1 -5.43 9.32 37.81
N VAL A 2 -6.71 9.13 38.10
CA VAL A 2 -7.27 8.87 39.44
C VAL A 2 -7.14 7.39 39.81
N LYS A 3 -6.66 7.09 41.02
CA LYS A 3 -6.56 5.72 41.56
C LYS A 3 -7.97 5.18 41.87
N PRO A 4 -8.30 3.93 41.48
CA PRO A 4 -9.60 3.34 41.76
C PRO A 4 -9.81 3.08 43.26
N LEU A 5 -11.00 3.45 43.74
CA LEU A 5 -11.46 3.32 45.12
C LEU A 5 -11.77 1.85 45.43
N THR A 6 -11.03 1.26 46.37
CA THR A 6 -11.24 -0.11 46.87
C THR A 6 -12.02 -0.06 48.18
N PHE A 7 -13.12 -0.81 48.27
CA PHE A 7 -14.01 -0.82 49.44
C PHE A 7 -13.52 -1.82 50.51
N LYS A 8 -13.71 -1.45 51.78
CA LYS A 8 -13.40 -2.28 52.96
C LYS A 8 -14.23 -3.56 52.92
N GLY A 9 -13.59 -4.68 52.59
CA GLY A 9 -14.21 -6.01 52.53
C GLY A 9 -13.53 -6.95 51.54
N ASP A 10 -12.83 -6.40 50.54
CA ASP A 10 -12.13 -7.21 49.55
C ASP A 10 -10.77 -7.70 50.07
N LYS A 11 -10.66 -9.03 50.19
CA LYS A 11 -9.41 -9.72 50.54
C LYS A 11 -8.51 -9.83 49.29
N PRO A 12 -7.24 -9.44 49.35
CA PRO A 12 -6.33 -9.56 48.21
C PRO A 12 -5.99 -11.03 47.92
N LYS A 13 -6.23 -11.48 46.69
CA LYS A 13 -5.75 -12.80 46.21
C LYS A 13 -4.22 -12.79 46.11
N LYS A 14 -3.56 -13.64 46.90
CA LYS A 14 -2.10 -13.89 46.86
C LYS A 14 -1.72 -14.87 45.72
N ARG A 15 -0.83 -14.36 44.85
CA ARG A 15 0.36 -14.95 44.16
C ARG A 15 0.31 -16.38 43.57
N LYS A 16 0.94 -16.51 42.38
CA LYS A 16 2.04 -17.48 42.23
C LYS A 16 3.13 -16.99 41.25
N HIS A 17 4.27 -16.64 41.84
CA HIS A 17 5.58 -16.52 41.19
C HIS A 17 6.29 -17.86 41.39
N ARG A 18 6.88 -18.44 40.34
CA ARG A 18 7.82 -19.55 40.47
C ARG A 18 9.20 -19.05 40.02
N THR A 19 10.07 -18.85 41.01
CA THR A 19 11.54 -18.93 40.93
C THR A 19 11.91 -20.42 40.69
N ASP A 20 12.73 -20.76 39.71
CA ASP A 20 14.20 -20.71 39.63
C ASP A 20 14.87 -21.89 40.35
N ASP A 21 15.60 -22.74 39.62
CA ASP A 21 16.89 -23.28 40.07
C ASP A 21 17.75 -23.77 38.88
N SER A 22 19.03 -23.59 39.12
CA SER A 22 20.22 -23.52 38.28
C SER A 22 20.98 -24.84 38.17
N SER A 23 21.73 -25.03 37.08
CA SER A 23 23.07 -25.67 37.16
C SER A 23 23.93 -25.45 35.89
N ILE A 24 24.99 -24.65 36.06
CA ILE A 24 26.38 -24.88 35.59
C ILE A 24 26.75 -24.58 34.11
N SER A 25 27.24 -23.35 33.93
CA SER A 25 28.42 -22.87 33.18
C SER A 25 29.00 -23.62 31.97
N THR A 26 28.98 -22.97 30.80
CA THR A 26 30.16 -22.73 29.93
C THR A 26 29.98 -21.42 29.14
N PRO A 27 31.01 -20.58 28.97
CA PRO A 27 30.86 -19.29 28.28
C PRO A 27 31.00 -19.48 26.76
N LYS A 28 29.95 -19.15 25.99
CA LYS A 28 30.00 -19.05 24.52
C LYS A 28 29.94 -17.58 24.09
N PRO A 29 30.77 -17.15 23.13
CA PRO A 29 30.89 -15.74 22.72
C PRO A 29 29.62 -15.25 22.00
N PRO A 30 29.38 -13.93 21.93
CA PRO A 30 28.16 -13.37 21.39
C PRO A 30 28.09 -13.62 19.87
N LYS A 31 27.08 -14.38 19.43
CA LYS A 31 26.67 -14.44 18.02
C LYS A 31 25.82 -13.19 17.72
N ILE A 32 26.48 -12.06 17.54
CA ILE A 32 25.91 -10.86 16.93
C ILE A 32 26.59 -10.74 15.57
N ALA A 33 25.95 -11.19 14.49
CA ALA A 33 26.38 -10.88 13.10
C ALA A 33 25.49 -11.43 11.97
N LYS A 34 24.35 -12.12 12.21
CA LYS A 34 23.57 -12.72 11.09
C LYS A 34 22.09 -12.35 11.00
N ASP A 35 21.51 -11.73 12.03
CA ASP A 35 20.15 -11.16 11.94
C ASP A 35 20.15 -9.76 11.30
N SER A 36 21.31 -9.14 11.09
CA SER A 36 21.39 -7.76 10.59
C SER A 36 21.17 -7.62 9.10
N GLU A 37 21.55 -8.59 8.28
CA GLU A 37 21.34 -8.52 6.81
C GLU A 37 19.87 -8.79 6.46
N GLN A 38 19.24 -9.76 7.11
CA GLN A 38 17.84 -10.09 6.84
C GLN A 38 16.88 -9.06 7.42
N ALA A 39 17.18 -8.50 8.61
CA ALA A 39 16.42 -7.37 9.15
C ALA A 39 16.63 -6.06 8.38
N ALA A 40 17.79 -5.86 7.73
CA ALA A 40 18.02 -4.71 6.86
C ALA A 40 17.29 -4.86 5.52
N GLU A 41 17.32 -6.05 4.90
CA GLU A 41 16.57 -6.33 3.66
C GLU A 41 15.05 -6.29 3.88
N ASP A 42 14.54 -6.84 4.99
CA ASP A 42 13.11 -6.76 5.34
C ASP A 42 12.68 -5.31 5.63
N ALA A 43 13.55 -4.50 6.26
CA ALA A 43 13.28 -3.08 6.50
C ALA A 43 13.31 -2.24 5.21
N GLU A 44 14.22 -2.54 4.27
CA GLU A 44 14.25 -1.91 2.95
C GLU A 44 12.99 -2.28 2.14
N GLU A 45 12.56 -3.56 2.15
CA GLU A 45 11.32 -4.00 1.48
C GLU A 45 10.07 -3.33 2.07
N ASP A 46 10.00 -3.11 3.39
CA ASP A 46 8.91 -2.38 4.04
C ASP A 46 8.86 -0.91 3.59
N THR A 47 10.01 -0.27 3.36
CA THR A 47 10.06 1.12 2.87
C THR A 47 9.65 1.25 1.41
N GLU A 48 10.06 0.32 0.54
CA GLU A 48 9.60 0.28 -0.86
C GLU A 48 8.09 0.07 -0.93
N ASP A 49 7.53 -0.72 -0.02
CA ASP A 49 6.10 -0.99 0.05
C ASP A 49 5.26 0.23 0.42
N GLN A 50 5.83 1.24 1.11
CA GLN A 50 5.16 2.51 1.43
C GLN A 50 5.38 3.60 0.39
N SER A 51 6.20 3.36 -0.64
CA SER A 51 6.45 4.34 -1.70
C SER A 51 5.22 4.59 -2.59
N TRP A 52 5.15 5.77 -3.20
CA TRP A 52 4.06 6.16 -4.09
C TRP A 52 4.54 6.28 -5.55
N VAL A 53 3.72 5.79 -6.47
CA VAL A 53 3.98 5.82 -7.92
C VAL A 53 2.78 6.36 -8.68
N SER A 54 3.00 6.90 -9.88
CA SER A 54 1.91 7.27 -10.77
C SER A 54 1.29 6.02 -11.41
N ALA A 55 -0.04 6.04 -11.56
CA ALA A 55 -0.75 5.05 -12.37
C ALA A 55 -0.46 5.32 -13.86
N ASP A 56 -0.24 4.27 -14.66
CA ASP A 56 -0.01 4.43 -16.10
C ASP A 56 -1.30 4.20 -16.88
N THR A 57 -2.09 3.22 -16.42
CA THR A 57 -3.36 2.82 -17.03
C THR A 57 -4.47 2.73 -15.99
N PRO A 58 -5.76 2.86 -16.36
CA PRO A 58 -6.87 2.65 -15.44
C PRO A 58 -6.84 1.27 -14.78
N SER A 59 -6.36 0.24 -15.48
CA SER A 59 -6.20 -1.12 -14.94
C SER A 59 -5.21 -1.23 -13.78
N ASP A 60 -4.29 -0.27 -13.63
CA ASP A 60 -3.37 -0.26 -12.50
C ASP A 60 -4.04 0.15 -11.19
N LEU A 61 -5.19 0.84 -11.25
CA LEU A 61 -5.82 1.44 -10.09
C LEU A 61 -6.44 0.40 -9.16
N ALA A 62 -5.71 0.06 -8.10
CA ALA A 62 -6.17 -0.79 -7.04
C ALA A 62 -5.56 -0.37 -5.70
N GLY A 63 -6.31 -0.48 -4.61
CA GLY A 63 -5.80 -0.18 -3.28
C GLY A 63 -5.69 1.32 -2.99
N PRO A 64 -4.82 1.73 -2.05
CA PRO A 64 -4.66 3.12 -1.66
C PRO A 64 -4.13 4.01 -2.80
N ILE A 65 -4.84 5.11 -3.05
CA ILE A 65 -4.55 6.13 -4.05
C ILE A 65 -4.72 7.54 -3.49
N VAL A 66 -4.15 8.52 -4.18
CA VAL A 66 -4.37 9.96 -3.99
C VAL A 66 -4.84 10.55 -5.32
N LEU A 67 -5.91 11.34 -5.26
CA LEU A 67 -6.50 12.05 -6.40
C LEU A 67 -6.01 13.51 -6.38
N ILE A 68 -5.03 13.83 -7.20
CA ILE A 68 -4.36 15.14 -7.23
C ILE A 68 -5.07 16.04 -8.24
N LEU A 69 -5.43 17.24 -7.80
CA LEU A 69 -6.18 18.22 -8.55
C LEU A 69 -5.25 19.11 -9.39
N PRO A 70 -5.69 19.56 -10.58
CA PRO A 70 -4.90 20.41 -11.48
C PRO A 70 -4.91 21.89 -11.05
N SER A 71 -4.55 22.17 -9.80
CA SER A 71 -4.54 23.51 -9.23
C SER A 71 -3.17 24.18 -9.25
N GLU A 72 -3.11 25.51 -9.15
CA GLU A 72 -1.84 26.27 -9.16
C GLU A 72 -0.90 25.80 -8.03
N LYS A 73 -1.44 25.73 -6.80
CA LYS A 73 -0.79 25.02 -5.70
C LYS A 73 -1.24 23.57 -5.73
N PRO A 74 -0.34 22.56 -5.71
CA PRO A 74 -0.76 21.16 -5.75
C PRO A 74 -1.69 20.83 -4.57
N THR A 75 -2.92 20.45 -4.91
CA THR A 75 -3.91 20.00 -3.94
C THR A 75 -4.46 18.63 -4.33
N CYS A 76 -5.18 17.99 -3.43
CA CYS A 76 -5.80 16.69 -3.66
C CYS A 76 -7.20 16.63 -3.07
N VAL A 77 -8.00 15.70 -3.58
CA VAL A 77 -9.34 15.41 -3.04
C VAL A 77 -9.20 14.75 -1.67
N ALA A 78 -9.73 15.38 -0.64
CA ALA A 78 -9.78 14.83 0.72
C ALA A 78 -11.22 14.79 1.24
N SER A 79 -11.46 13.98 2.27
CA SER A 79 -12.74 13.95 2.97
C SER A 79 -12.56 14.07 4.48
N ASP A 80 -13.46 14.80 5.13
CA ASP A 80 -13.57 14.79 6.59
C ASP A 80 -14.38 13.56 7.06
N THR A 81 -14.51 13.42 8.38
CA THR A 81 -15.28 12.34 9.02
C THR A 81 -16.80 12.47 8.83
N ASN A 82 -17.28 13.67 8.49
CA ASN A 82 -18.69 13.94 8.21
C ASN A 82 -19.07 13.64 6.75
N GLY A 83 -18.08 13.35 5.90
CA GLY A 83 -18.25 13.10 4.47
C GLY A 83 -18.23 14.37 3.62
N LYS A 84 -17.80 15.52 4.14
CA LYS A 84 -17.53 16.70 3.33
C LYS A 84 -16.25 16.48 2.53
N VAL A 85 -16.34 16.64 1.22
CA VAL A 85 -15.19 16.61 0.30
C VAL A 85 -14.63 18.01 0.15
N PHE A 86 -13.31 18.14 0.15
CA PHE A 86 -12.60 19.42 0.01
C PHE A 86 -11.24 19.22 -0.64
N ALA A 87 -10.68 20.30 -1.20
CA ALA A 87 -9.30 20.31 -1.69
C ALA A 87 -8.34 20.50 -0.51
N SER A 88 -7.46 19.52 -0.28
CA SER A 88 -6.38 19.61 0.70
C SER A 88 -5.08 19.94 -0.01
N GLU A 89 -4.33 20.91 0.50
CA GLU A 89 -2.97 21.18 0.03
C GLU A 89 -2.07 19.93 0.19
N LEU A 90 -1.10 19.76 -0.70
CA LEU A 90 -0.07 18.71 -0.65
C LEU A 90 1.26 19.33 -0.19
N GLU A 91 1.81 18.84 0.92
CA GLU A 91 3.06 19.36 1.49
C GLU A 91 4.28 18.50 1.08
N ASN A 92 4.10 17.18 0.99
CA ASN A 92 5.17 16.24 0.65
C ASN A 92 5.34 16.14 -0.87
N LEU A 93 6.11 17.08 -1.43
CA LEU A 93 6.43 17.19 -2.85
C LEU A 93 7.92 17.44 -3.04
N ILE A 94 8.53 16.83 -4.06
CA ILE A 94 9.89 17.17 -4.48
C ILE A 94 9.79 18.32 -5.49
N GLU A 95 10.37 19.48 -5.16
CA GLU A 95 10.42 20.67 -6.02
C GLU A 95 9.05 21.16 -6.50
N GLY A 96 7.98 20.91 -5.72
CA GLY A 96 6.61 21.29 -6.09
C GLY A 96 6.00 20.44 -7.21
N ASN A 97 6.65 19.35 -7.62
CA ASN A 97 6.16 18.50 -8.69
C ASN A 97 5.02 17.58 -8.20
N PRO A 98 3.79 17.68 -8.74
CA PRO A 98 2.67 16.82 -8.35
C PRO A 98 2.90 15.34 -8.69
N ALA A 99 3.83 15.02 -9.60
CA ALA A 99 4.18 13.64 -9.94
C ALA A 99 4.97 12.93 -8.83
N THR A 100 5.57 13.65 -7.88
CA THR A 100 6.30 13.09 -6.74
C THR A 100 5.52 13.18 -5.43
N ALA A 101 4.27 13.63 -5.50
CA ALA A 101 3.43 13.82 -4.33
C ALA A 101 3.23 12.53 -3.52
N GLU A 102 3.27 12.69 -2.20
CA GLU A 102 2.92 11.69 -1.21
C GLU A 102 1.88 12.27 -0.23
N PRO A 103 0.88 11.48 0.21
CA PRO A 103 -0.08 11.95 1.20
C PRO A 103 0.60 12.13 2.56
N HIS A 104 0.25 13.21 3.25
CA HIS A 104 0.70 13.49 4.63
C HIS A 104 -0.45 13.40 5.64
N ASP A 105 -1.68 13.29 5.17
CA ASP A 105 -2.87 13.12 5.99
C ASP A 105 -3.69 11.92 5.47
N VAL A 106 -4.18 11.09 6.39
CA VAL A 106 -5.06 9.94 6.08
C VAL A 106 -6.32 10.36 5.34
N ARG A 107 -6.78 11.60 5.52
CA ARG A 107 -7.96 12.16 4.85
C ARG A 107 -7.78 12.33 3.34
N GLN A 108 -6.54 12.37 2.86
CA GLN A 108 -6.18 12.51 1.44
C GLN A 108 -6.18 11.17 0.69
N VAL A 109 -6.23 10.06 1.44
CA VAL A 109 -6.09 8.72 0.88
C VAL A 109 -7.46 8.10 0.62
N TRP A 110 -7.60 7.53 -0.57
CA TRP A 110 -8.78 6.79 -1.01
C TRP A 110 -8.39 5.36 -1.38
N VAL A 111 -9.24 4.39 -1.09
CA VAL A 111 -9.05 3.01 -1.55
C VAL A 111 -9.84 2.82 -2.84
N ALA A 112 -9.14 2.69 -3.96
CA ALA A 112 -9.71 2.40 -5.27
C ALA A 112 -10.05 0.91 -5.39
N THR A 113 -11.27 0.62 -5.81
CA THR A 113 -11.73 -0.74 -6.11
C THR A 113 -12.58 -0.72 -7.37
N ARG A 114 -12.20 -1.53 -8.36
CA ARG A 114 -13.02 -1.79 -9.55
C ARG A 114 -14.12 -2.77 -9.21
N VAL A 115 -15.37 -2.45 -9.55
CA VAL A 115 -16.51 -3.35 -9.33
C VAL A 115 -16.53 -4.41 -10.43
N ALA A 116 -16.44 -5.68 -10.05
CA ALA A 116 -16.43 -6.80 -10.98
C ALA A 116 -17.68 -6.80 -11.88
N GLY A 117 -17.48 -7.01 -13.19
CA GLY A 117 -18.55 -6.94 -14.18
C GLY A 117 -18.88 -5.53 -14.68
N THR A 118 -18.21 -4.49 -14.16
CA THR A 118 -18.34 -3.11 -14.65
C THR A 118 -16.97 -2.49 -14.94
N GLU A 119 -16.98 -1.37 -15.65
CA GLU A 119 -15.79 -0.53 -15.87
C GLU A 119 -15.61 0.55 -14.79
N GLY A 120 -16.58 0.65 -13.86
CA GLY A 120 -16.60 1.65 -12.82
C GLY A 120 -15.64 1.36 -11.67
N PHE A 121 -15.02 2.43 -11.19
CA PHE A 121 -14.22 2.49 -9.96
C PHE A 121 -15.02 3.13 -8.83
N SER A 122 -14.83 2.58 -7.64
CA SER A 122 -15.30 3.18 -6.39
C SER A 122 -14.10 3.62 -5.56
N PHE A 123 -14.24 4.74 -4.86
CA PHE A 123 -13.19 5.31 -4.03
C PHE A 123 -13.68 5.40 -2.59
N LYS A 124 -13.10 4.60 -1.69
CA LYS A 124 -13.48 4.55 -0.27
C LYS A 124 -12.52 5.38 0.58
N GLY A 125 -13.03 6.37 1.30
CA GLY A 125 -12.25 7.21 2.20
C GLY A 125 -11.87 6.50 3.51
N HIS A 126 -10.99 7.14 4.28
CA HIS A 126 -10.50 6.64 5.58
C HIS A 126 -11.61 6.30 6.59
N HIS A 127 -12.73 7.03 6.56
CA HIS A 127 -13.92 6.83 7.42
C HIS A 127 -14.86 5.73 6.91
N GLY A 128 -14.46 5.02 5.85
CA GLY A 128 -15.17 3.85 5.35
C GLY A 128 -16.39 4.15 4.48
N LYS A 129 -16.55 5.41 4.05
CA LYS A 129 -17.60 5.84 3.10
C LYS A 129 -17.02 6.06 1.71
N TYR A 130 -17.87 6.02 0.70
CA TYR A 130 -17.49 6.15 -0.70
C TYR A 130 -17.64 7.58 -1.19
N LEU A 131 -16.66 8.05 -1.97
CA LEU A 131 -16.79 9.25 -2.77
C LEU A 131 -17.99 9.08 -3.70
N SER A 132 -18.83 10.10 -3.78
CA SER A 132 -20.03 10.15 -4.60
C SER A 132 -20.16 11.54 -5.20
N CYS A 133 -20.84 11.65 -6.33
CA CYS A 133 -21.26 12.92 -6.90
C CYS A 133 -22.78 12.97 -6.97
N ASP A 134 -23.38 14.05 -6.48
CA ASP A 134 -24.82 14.25 -6.61
C ASP A 134 -25.21 14.74 -8.01
N THR A 135 -26.52 14.83 -8.28
CA THR A 135 -27.04 15.31 -9.57
C THR A 135 -26.75 16.79 -9.85
N HIS A 136 -26.34 17.56 -8.83
CA HIS A 136 -25.98 18.97 -8.95
C HIS A 136 -24.46 19.16 -9.08
N GLY A 137 -23.69 18.08 -9.20
CA GLY A 137 -22.23 18.14 -9.33
C GLY A 137 -21.52 18.45 -8.00
N ILE A 138 -22.09 18.10 -6.86
CA ILE A 138 -21.51 18.31 -5.53
C ILE A 138 -20.92 16.97 -5.04
N PRO A 139 -19.59 16.88 -4.87
CA PRO A 139 -18.97 15.68 -4.35
C PRO A 139 -19.19 15.55 -2.83
N SER A 140 -19.45 14.33 -2.38
CA SER A 140 -19.57 14.01 -0.96
C SER A 140 -19.15 12.57 -0.67
N ALA A 141 -18.85 12.24 0.59
CA ALA A 141 -18.44 10.91 1.01
C ALA A 141 -19.24 10.42 2.23
N THR A 142 -20.56 10.29 2.06
CA THR A 142 -21.48 9.89 3.14
C THR A 142 -22.02 8.46 2.99
N SER A 143 -22.00 7.92 1.76
CA SER A 143 -22.57 6.61 1.44
C SER A 143 -21.69 5.45 1.91
N SER A 144 -22.28 4.43 2.53
CA SER A 144 -21.59 3.18 2.92
C SER A 144 -21.72 2.06 1.90
N ALA A 145 -22.40 2.29 0.78
CA ALA A 145 -22.61 1.30 -0.26
C ALA A 145 -22.32 1.93 -1.63
N ILE A 146 -21.91 1.10 -2.58
CA ILE A 146 -21.63 1.54 -3.93
C ILE A 146 -22.94 1.47 -4.72
N SER A 147 -23.41 2.61 -5.19
CA SER A 147 -24.44 2.72 -6.23
C SER A 147 -23.84 3.40 -7.45
N HIS A 148 -24.70 3.85 -8.36
CA HIS A 148 -24.31 4.57 -9.56
C HIS A 148 -23.53 5.86 -9.22
N ARG A 149 -23.93 6.59 -8.18
CA ARG A 149 -23.29 7.86 -7.79
C ARG A 149 -21.88 7.71 -7.22
N GLU A 150 -21.58 6.54 -6.66
CA GLU A 150 -20.27 6.17 -6.12
C GLU A 150 -19.36 5.48 -7.15
N SER A 151 -19.85 5.32 -8.38
CA SER A 151 -19.13 4.71 -9.50
C SER A 151 -18.60 5.80 -10.42
N PHE A 152 -17.32 5.70 -10.79
CA PHE A 152 -16.64 6.63 -11.69
C PHE A 152 -15.94 5.88 -12.82
N LEU A 153 -16.00 6.38 -14.05
CA LEU A 153 -15.12 5.91 -15.12
C LEU A 153 -13.84 6.72 -15.10
N VAL A 154 -12.71 6.02 -15.18
CA VAL A 154 -11.39 6.62 -15.22
C VAL A 154 -10.93 6.62 -16.67
N ILE A 155 -10.93 7.79 -17.30
CA ILE A 155 -10.55 7.96 -18.69
C ILE A 155 -9.12 8.51 -18.74
N PRO A 156 -8.16 7.81 -19.37
CA PRO A 156 -6.80 8.30 -19.49
C PRO A 156 -6.76 9.55 -20.38
N SER A 157 -6.02 10.57 -19.95
CA SER A 157 -5.76 11.73 -20.79
C SER A 157 -4.68 11.41 -21.82
N PRO A 158 -4.86 11.78 -23.11
CA PRO A 158 -3.86 11.53 -24.16
C PRO A 158 -2.63 12.44 -24.03
N ASP A 159 -2.77 13.59 -23.36
CA ASP A 159 -1.75 14.64 -23.38
C ASP A 159 -0.64 14.41 -22.36
N LEU A 160 -1.00 13.90 -21.18
CA LEU A 160 -0.09 13.79 -20.03
C LEU A 160 -0.16 12.41 -19.37
N PRO A 161 0.96 11.66 -19.29
CA PRO A 161 0.98 10.35 -18.66
C PRO A 161 0.71 10.45 -17.15
N GLY A 162 -0.09 9.50 -16.66
CA GLY A 162 -0.55 9.41 -15.28
C GLY A 162 -1.58 10.46 -14.89
N THR A 163 -2.23 11.07 -15.88
CA THR A 163 -3.40 11.94 -15.68
C THR A 163 -4.65 11.33 -16.30
N PHE A 164 -5.79 11.60 -15.68
CA PHE A 164 -7.07 10.96 -15.98
C PHE A 164 -8.20 11.97 -15.77
N ALA A 165 -9.29 11.79 -16.50
CA ALA A 165 -10.57 12.41 -16.18
C ALA A 165 -11.44 11.40 -15.42
N LEU A 166 -12.15 11.86 -14.39
CA LEU A 166 -13.11 11.06 -13.66
C LEU A 166 -14.52 11.40 -14.13
N GLN A 167 -15.11 10.53 -14.94
CA GLN A 167 -16.50 10.66 -15.34
C GLN A 167 -17.41 10.16 -14.22
N THR A 168 -18.39 10.98 -13.83
CA THR A 168 -19.39 10.62 -12.83
C THR A 168 -20.56 9.88 -13.49
N HIS A 169 -21.19 8.97 -12.74
CA HIS A 169 -22.41 8.29 -13.16
C HIS A 169 -23.59 8.79 -12.33
N GLY A 170 -24.64 9.31 -12.97
CA GLY A 170 -25.84 9.73 -12.22
C GLY A 170 -26.70 10.84 -12.81
N GLY A 171 -26.49 11.23 -14.08
CA GLY A 171 -27.33 12.20 -14.79
C GLY A 171 -27.60 11.79 -16.24
N ASP A 172 -28.44 12.56 -16.93
CA ASP A 172 -28.79 12.33 -18.35
C ASP A 172 -27.61 12.58 -19.31
N LYS A 173 -26.53 13.17 -18.81
CA LYS A 173 -25.34 13.57 -19.57
C LYS A 173 -24.07 13.09 -18.88
N GLU A 174 -23.03 12.91 -19.67
CA GLU A 174 -21.69 12.66 -19.17
C GLU A 174 -21.14 13.93 -18.50
N SER A 175 -20.75 13.81 -17.25
CA SER A 175 -20.08 14.89 -16.51
C SER A 175 -18.82 14.37 -15.83
N PHE A 176 -17.89 15.27 -15.60
CA PHE A 176 -16.55 15.00 -15.10
C PHE A 176 -16.29 15.76 -13.82
N LEU A 177 -15.48 15.16 -12.94
CA LEU A 177 -14.92 15.86 -11.80
C LEU A 177 -14.01 16.99 -12.29
N SER A 178 -14.20 18.18 -11.75
CA SER A 178 -13.48 19.40 -12.08
C SER A 178 -13.15 20.20 -10.83
N ILE A 179 -12.23 21.14 -10.99
CA ILE A 179 -11.97 22.15 -9.97
C ILE A 179 -12.36 23.54 -10.47
N THR A 180 -12.76 24.39 -9.54
CA THR A 180 -12.92 25.82 -9.79
C THR A 180 -12.16 26.57 -8.72
N GLU A 181 -11.17 27.35 -9.14
CA GLU A 181 -10.40 28.19 -8.22
C GLU A 181 -11.19 29.48 -7.98
N SER A 182 -11.52 29.77 -6.72
CA SER A 182 -12.12 31.05 -6.35
C SER A 182 -11.05 31.99 -5.79
N ASP A 183 -10.98 33.21 -6.34
CA ASP A 183 -10.08 34.31 -5.92
C ASP A 183 -10.43 34.90 -4.52
N SER A 184 -11.20 34.17 -3.71
CA SER A 184 -11.62 34.65 -2.40
C SER A 184 -10.43 34.65 -1.43
N GLY A 185 -10.01 35.85 -0.99
CA GLY A 185 -8.83 36.14 -0.17
C GLY A 185 -8.81 35.57 1.26
N HIS A 186 -9.36 34.38 1.47
CA HIS A 186 -9.09 33.56 2.65
C HIS A 186 -7.73 32.87 2.46
N LYS A 187 -7.00 32.66 3.56
CA LYS A 187 -5.58 32.20 3.57
C LYS A 187 -5.31 30.80 2.99
N GLY A 188 -6.27 30.21 2.29
CA GLY A 188 -6.09 29.08 1.37
C GLY A 188 -7.08 29.29 0.24
N GLY A 189 -6.60 29.76 -0.92
CA GLY A 189 -7.43 30.06 -2.10
C GLY A 189 -8.43 28.94 -2.31
N GLY A 190 -9.72 29.26 -2.22
CA GLY A 190 -10.76 28.26 -2.07
C GLY A 190 -10.95 27.51 -3.38
N ILE A 191 -10.33 26.34 -3.51
CA ILE A 191 -10.57 25.42 -4.62
C ILE A 191 -11.86 24.67 -4.31
N ASP A 192 -12.87 24.91 -5.13
CA ASP A 192 -14.12 24.17 -5.08
C ASP A 192 -14.04 22.95 -6.02
N ILE A 193 -14.51 21.80 -5.56
CA ILE A 193 -14.49 20.56 -6.34
C ILE A 193 -15.91 20.32 -6.81
N ARG A 194 -16.09 20.18 -8.13
CA ARG A 194 -17.40 20.04 -8.77
C ARG A 194 -17.42 18.81 -9.67
N GLY A 195 -18.60 18.33 -10.04
CA GLY A 195 -18.80 17.13 -10.86
C GLY A 195 -19.86 17.29 -11.95
N ASP A 196 -20.20 18.52 -12.29
CA ASP A 196 -21.20 18.91 -13.30
C ASP A 196 -20.59 19.42 -14.62
N THR A 197 -19.25 19.41 -14.75
CA THR A 197 -18.57 19.84 -15.97
C THR A 197 -18.72 18.79 -17.08
N THR A 198 -19.20 19.20 -18.27
CA THR A 198 -19.44 18.26 -19.39
C THR A 198 -18.31 18.23 -20.42
N THR A 199 -17.31 19.09 -20.30
CA THR A 199 -16.21 19.23 -21.26
C THR A 199 -14.90 18.82 -20.63
N LEU A 200 -14.12 18.00 -21.34
CA LEU A 200 -12.75 17.70 -20.94
C LEU A 200 -11.88 18.94 -21.14
N SER A 201 -11.26 19.39 -20.06
CA SER A 201 -10.33 20.51 -20.00
C SER A 201 -9.20 20.21 -19.01
N PHE A 202 -8.25 21.14 -18.91
CA PHE A 202 -7.20 21.08 -17.90
C PHE A 202 -7.77 20.92 -16.47
N GLU A 203 -8.85 21.64 -16.13
CA GLU A 203 -9.49 21.61 -14.81
C GLU A 203 -10.11 20.25 -14.45
N THR A 204 -10.41 19.43 -15.46
CA THR A 204 -10.94 18.06 -15.30
C THR A 204 -9.84 16.98 -15.29
N THR A 205 -8.60 17.37 -15.54
CA THR A 205 -7.47 16.44 -15.72
C THR A 205 -6.76 16.23 -14.39
N ILE A 206 -7.13 15.19 -13.67
CA ILE A 206 -6.54 14.87 -12.36
C ILE A 206 -5.37 13.91 -12.49
N ARG A 207 -4.38 14.00 -11.61
CA ARG A 207 -3.29 13.02 -11.51
C ARG A 207 -3.61 11.99 -10.44
N ILE A 208 -3.38 10.71 -10.73
CA ILE A 208 -3.62 9.64 -9.76
C ILE A 208 -2.29 8.99 -9.36
N ARG A 209 -1.98 9.09 -8.06
CA ARG A 209 -0.85 8.40 -7.42
C ARG A 209 -1.40 7.20 -6.65
N MET A 210 -0.65 6.11 -6.63
CA MET A 210 -1.01 4.88 -5.93
C MET A 210 0.19 4.34 -5.16
N GLN A 211 -0.07 3.59 -4.09
CA GLN A 211 0.99 2.94 -3.34
C GLN A 211 1.65 1.85 -4.22
N ALA A 212 2.98 1.83 -4.30
CA ALA A 212 3.75 1.07 -5.30
C ALA A 212 3.48 -0.43 -5.23
N ARG A 213 3.40 -0.99 -4.02
CA ARG A 213 3.04 -2.40 -3.81
C ARG A 213 1.69 -2.78 -4.38
N PHE A 214 0.82 -1.81 -4.72
CA PHE A 214 -0.49 -2.10 -5.31
C PHE A 214 -0.48 -2.17 -6.84
N LYS A 215 0.57 -1.66 -7.48
CA LYS A 215 0.68 -1.66 -8.94
C LYS A 215 0.86 -3.10 -9.45
N PRO A 216 -0.01 -3.64 -10.34
CA PRO A 216 -0.01 -5.06 -10.71
C PRO A 216 1.35 -5.59 -11.18
N ARG A 217 2.08 -4.80 -11.97
CA ARG A 217 3.43 -5.16 -12.43
C ARG A 217 4.44 -5.27 -11.28
N ILE A 218 4.36 -4.39 -10.29
CA ILE A 218 5.24 -4.40 -9.12
C ILE A 218 4.88 -5.58 -8.22
N LYS A 219 3.59 -5.86 -8.01
CA LYS A 219 3.11 -7.06 -7.30
C LYS A 219 3.61 -8.34 -7.94
N ALA A 220 3.37 -8.53 -9.24
CA ALA A 220 3.74 -9.74 -9.95
C ALA A 220 5.26 -9.97 -9.90
N ASN A 221 6.06 -8.90 -10.03
CA ASN A 221 7.51 -8.98 -9.91
C ASN A 221 7.98 -9.28 -8.47
N LYS A 222 7.27 -8.79 -7.45
CA LYS A 222 7.59 -9.11 -6.05
C LYS A 222 7.18 -10.54 -5.71
N GLU A 223 6.02 -10.99 -6.17
CA GLU A 223 5.53 -12.36 -6.02
C GLU A 223 6.44 -13.37 -6.72
N SER A 224 6.93 -13.08 -7.94
CA SER A 224 7.89 -13.95 -8.63
C SER A 224 9.23 -14.02 -7.87
N LYS A 225 9.78 -12.88 -7.43
CA LYS A 225 10.98 -12.85 -6.58
C LYS A 225 10.78 -13.60 -5.26
N ALA A 226 9.60 -13.49 -4.63
CA ALA A 226 9.28 -14.21 -3.41
C ALA A 226 9.18 -15.73 -3.66
N MET A 227 8.58 -16.16 -4.78
CA MET A 227 8.53 -17.56 -5.19
C MET A 227 9.91 -18.13 -5.58
N GLU A 228 10.84 -17.27 -6.00
CA GLU A 228 12.25 -17.63 -6.21
C GLU A 228 13.01 -17.76 -4.87
N LYS A 229 12.64 -16.99 -3.84
CA LYS A 229 13.20 -17.07 -2.48
C LYS A 229 12.70 -18.33 -1.74
N ILE A 230 13.37 -19.46 -1.98
CA ILE A 230 13.15 -20.69 -1.19
C ILE A 230 13.77 -20.57 0.21
N SER A 231 13.02 -20.96 1.25
CA SER A 231 13.50 -20.94 2.63
C SER A 231 14.55 -22.03 2.87
N GLN A 232 15.43 -21.84 3.86
CA GLN A 232 16.42 -22.85 4.24
C GLN A 232 15.75 -24.17 4.63
N LYS A 233 14.60 -24.11 5.31
CA LYS A 233 13.85 -25.30 5.75
C LYS A 233 13.27 -26.09 4.56
N GLU A 234 12.83 -25.40 3.52
CA GLU A 234 12.38 -26.04 2.28
C GLU A 234 13.53 -26.68 1.50
N LEU A 235 14.69 -25.99 1.43
CA LEU A 235 15.92 -26.57 0.87
C LEU A 235 16.35 -27.85 1.62
N GLU A 236 16.31 -27.81 2.95
CA GLU A 236 16.61 -28.97 3.80
C GLU A 236 15.60 -30.11 3.59
N GLY A 237 14.32 -29.79 3.38
CA GLY A 237 13.27 -30.75 3.05
C GLY A 237 13.48 -31.43 1.69
N ILE A 238 13.89 -30.66 0.67
CA ILE A 238 14.17 -31.17 -0.69
C ILE A 238 15.41 -32.07 -0.71
N VAL A 239 16.48 -31.65 -0.01
CA VAL A 239 17.72 -32.44 0.08
C VAL A 239 17.55 -33.63 1.05
N GLY A 240 16.67 -33.50 2.05
CA GLY A 240 16.40 -34.52 3.06
C GLY A 240 17.44 -34.56 4.19
N ARG A 241 18.20 -33.47 4.40
CA ARG A 241 19.19 -33.33 5.47
C ARG A 241 19.29 -31.87 5.92
N ARG A 242 19.82 -31.66 7.12
CA ARG A 242 20.19 -30.31 7.57
C ARG A 242 21.34 -29.79 6.69
N LEU A 243 21.22 -28.57 6.20
CA LEU A 243 22.18 -27.97 5.27
C LEU A 243 23.07 -26.98 6.00
N GLU A 244 24.34 -26.91 5.62
CA GLU A 244 25.23 -25.84 6.05
C GLU A 244 25.01 -24.57 5.22
N ASP A 245 25.37 -23.41 5.77
CA ASP A 245 25.19 -22.11 5.12
C ASP A 245 25.84 -22.04 3.72
N SER A 246 26.94 -22.77 3.49
CA SER A 246 27.62 -22.88 2.20
C SER A 246 26.78 -23.61 1.16
N ASP A 247 26.17 -24.74 1.54
CA ASP A 247 25.27 -25.52 0.68
C ASP A 247 23.99 -24.74 0.37
N VAL A 248 23.42 -24.03 1.36
CA VAL A 248 22.25 -23.15 1.17
C VAL A 248 22.55 -22.06 0.14
N LYS A 249 23.71 -21.40 0.24
CA LYS A 249 24.14 -20.39 -0.74
C LYS A 249 24.33 -20.99 -2.15
N ARG A 250 24.94 -22.19 -2.25
CA ARG A 250 25.12 -22.88 -3.53
C ARG A 250 23.79 -23.24 -4.18
N LEU A 251 22.83 -23.77 -3.41
CA LEU A 251 21.50 -24.14 -3.91
C LEU A 251 20.66 -22.92 -4.32
N ARG A 252 20.73 -21.81 -3.56
CA ARG A 252 20.10 -20.53 -3.95
C ARG A 252 20.69 -19.99 -5.26
N LYS A 253 22.02 -20.06 -5.42
CA LYS A 253 22.70 -19.66 -6.66
C LYS A 253 22.31 -20.56 -7.85
N ALA A 254 22.31 -21.87 -7.65
CA ALA A 254 21.91 -22.85 -8.67
C ALA A 254 20.47 -22.65 -9.15
N ARG A 255 19.57 -22.21 -8.27
CA ARG A 255 18.19 -21.84 -8.65
C ARG A 255 18.12 -20.59 -9.53
N LYS A 256 18.96 -19.59 -9.24
CA LYS A 256 19.08 -18.38 -10.06
C LYS A 256 19.69 -18.68 -11.44
N GLU A 257 20.58 -19.66 -11.52
CA GLU A 257 21.28 -20.07 -12.75
C GLU A 257 20.55 -21.18 -13.53
N GLY A 258 19.41 -21.68 -13.03
CA GLY A 258 18.60 -22.71 -13.68
C GLY A 258 19.11 -24.16 -13.52
N ASN A 259 20.18 -24.38 -12.76
CA ASN A 259 20.82 -25.70 -12.56
C ASN A 259 20.51 -26.33 -11.18
N PHE A 260 19.34 -26.04 -10.63
CA PHE A 260 18.98 -26.41 -9.25
C PHE A 260 18.93 -27.93 -9.01
N HIS A 261 18.37 -28.69 -9.95
CA HIS A 261 18.17 -30.13 -9.77
C HIS A 261 19.49 -30.91 -9.75
N GLU A 262 20.44 -30.53 -10.59
CA GLU A 262 21.79 -31.13 -10.61
C GLU A 262 22.52 -30.85 -9.28
N GLU A 263 22.47 -29.61 -8.79
CA GLU A 263 23.14 -29.26 -7.54
C GLU A 263 22.49 -29.86 -6.30
N VAL A 264 21.16 -30.07 -6.31
CA VAL A 264 20.48 -30.85 -5.27
C VAL A 264 21.01 -32.28 -5.23
N LEU A 265 21.24 -32.92 -6.38
CA LEU A 265 21.78 -34.28 -6.43
C LEU A 265 23.22 -34.33 -5.89
N ASP A 266 24.07 -33.39 -6.30
CA ASP A 266 25.44 -33.27 -5.81
C ASP A 266 25.52 -33.12 -4.29
N VAL A 267 24.67 -32.26 -3.72
CA VAL A 267 24.61 -32.04 -2.27
C VAL A 267 24.06 -33.28 -1.55
N ARG A 268 23.10 -34.00 -2.13
CA ARG A 268 22.59 -35.28 -1.57
C ARG A 268 23.66 -36.37 -1.58
N VAL A 269 24.45 -36.48 -2.63
CA VAL A 269 25.51 -37.48 -2.77
C VAL A 269 26.65 -37.19 -1.79
N LYS A 270 27.13 -35.95 -1.70
CA LYS A 270 28.17 -35.53 -0.74
C LYS A 270 27.83 -35.84 0.72
N GLY A 271 26.54 -35.95 1.05
CA GLY A 271 26.08 -36.30 2.40
C GLY A 271 26.06 -37.77 2.74
N LYS A 272 26.13 -38.65 1.74
CA LYS A 272 26.20 -40.09 1.97
C LYS A 272 27.66 -40.46 2.16
N HIS A 273 28.13 -40.42 3.40
CA HIS A 273 29.36 -41.13 3.74
C HIS A 273 29.04 -42.62 3.73
N ASP A 274 29.69 -43.36 2.82
CA ASP A 274 29.65 -44.82 2.84
C ASP A 274 30.25 -45.28 4.18
N LYS A 275 29.52 -46.11 4.91
CA LYS A 275 29.95 -46.63 6.22
C LYS A 275 30.73 -47.95 6.06
N PHE A 276 30.84 -48.47 4.84
CA PHE A 276 31.44 -49.78 4.55
C PHE A 276 32.56 -49.73 3.51
N ALA A 277 33.11 -48.55 3.22
CA ALA A 277 34.32 -48.37 2.41
C ALA A 277 35.54 -48.09 3.30
#